data_AF-U2CAB8-F1
#
_entry.id   AF-U2CAB8-F1
#
_cell.length_a   1.000
_cell.length_b   1.000
_cell.length_c   1.000
_cell.angle_alpha   90.00
_cell.angle_beta   90.00
_cell.angle_gamma   90.00
#
_symmetry.space_group_name_H-M   'P 1'
#
loop_
_entity.id
_entity.type
_entity.pdbx_description
1 polymer ?
#
loop_
_entity_poly.entity_id
_entity_poly.type
_entity_poly.pdbx_seq_one_letter_code
_entity_poly.pdbx_strand_id
1 'polypeptide(L)'
;MRTISPFEFARLTKEVYGDPTYQGYDYLNIHEDKGRSFECEFTTYTEYEDDWYCSVTYDVTLDYKGRDYESNHEVTINKVEVNFQEVQLTTEQEAALTKALTERANEEYEFYDTEGLYPDYATSYTW
;
A
#
# COMPACT_ATOMS: atom_id res chain seq x y z
N MET A 1 -15.29 -9.66 18.42
CA MET A 1 -14.95 -9.01 17.14
C MET A 1 -16.15 -9.13 16.23
N ARG A 2 -16.67 -8.02 15.71
CA ARG A 2 -17.82 -8.04 14.77
C ARG A 2 -17.30 -8.02 13.34
N THR A 3 -18.10 -8.48 12.38
CA THR A 3 -17.81 -8.26 10.96
C THR A 3 -18.15 -6.83 10.57
N ILE A 4 -17.36 -6.21 9.69
CA ILE A 4 -17.70 -4.92 9.10
C ILE A 4 -19.00 -5.06 8.29
N SER A 5 -19.93 -4.12 8.46
CA SER A 5 -21.17 -4.16 7.69
C SER A 5 -20.91 -3.80 6.22
N PRO A 6 -21.77 -4.26 5.27
CA PRO A 6 -21.64 -3.88 3.87
C PRO A 6 -21.64 -2.36 3.63
N PHE A 7 -22.38 -1.62 4.46
CA PHE A 7 -22.46 -0.16 4.37
C PHE A 7 -21.15 0.52 4.81
N GLU A 8 -20.58 0.11 5.94
CA GLU A 8 -19.26 0.59 6.41
C GLU A 8 -18.15 0.22 5.42
N PHE A 9 -18.20 -0.99 4.84
CA PHE A 9 -17.24 -1.42 3.83
C PHE A 9 -17.34 -0.60 2.53
N ALA A 10 -18.54 -0.23 2.12
CA ALA A 10 -18.75 0.63 0.96
C ALA A 10 -18.22 2.06 1.19
N ARG A 11 -18.32 2.58 2.43
CA ARG A 11 -17.69 3.87 2.80
C ARG A 11 -16.17 3.77 2.74
N LEU A 12 -15.60 2.75 3.36
CA LEU A 12 -14.16 2.49 3.35
C LEU A 12 -13.60 2.42 1.93
N THR A 13 -14.17 1.58 1.07
CA THR A 13 -13.68 1.42 -0.31
C THR A 13 -13.82 2.71 -1.12
N LYS A 14 -14.91 3.47 -0.93
CA LYS A 14 -15.09 4.77 -1.57
C LYS A 14 -13.97 5.75 -1.19
N GLU A 15 -13.55 5.78 0.07
CA GLU A 15 -12.46 6.67 0.49
C GLU A 15 -11.08 6.17 0.04
N VAL A 16 -10.82 4.86 0.05
CA VAL A 16 -9.57 4.30 -0.48
C VAL A 16 -9.34 4.71 -1.93
N TYR A 17 -10.38 4.64 -2.77
CA TYR A 17 -10.33 5.09 -4.17
C TYR A 17 -10.43 6.61 -4.36
N GLY A 18 -10.99 7.31 -3.37
CA GLY A 18 -11.26 8.75 -3.43
C GLY A 18 -10.16 9.63 -2.85
N ASP A 19 -9.20 9.03 -2.16
CA ASP A 19 -8.06 9.70 -1.54
C ASP A 19 -6.87 9.75 -2.52
N PRO A 20 -6.59 10.90 -3.16
CA PRO A 20 -5.43 11.09 -4.03
C PRO A 20 -4.13 11.34 -3.24
N THR A 21 -4.20 11.33 -1.90
CA THR A 21 -3.14 11.81 -1.01
C THR A 21 -2.58 10.69 -0.15
N TYR A 22 -1.68 9.89 -0.71
CA TYR A 22 -0.50 9.46 0.06
C TYR A 22 0.75 10.03 -0.58
N GLN A 23 1.31 11.03 0.10
CA GLN A 23 2.55 11.71 -0.27
C GLN A 23 3.72 10.78 0.06
N GLY A 24 4.06 9.89 -0.86
CA GLY A 24 5.15 8.96 -0.69
C GLY A 24 5.73 8.55 -2.03
N TYR A 25 6.11 9.52 -2.87
CA TYR A 25 7.08 9.28 -3.95
C TYR A 25 8.44 8.95 -3.32
N ASP A 26 8.53 7.84 -2.59
CA ASP A 26 9.79 7.25 -2.21
C ASP A 26 10.26 6.49 -3.45
N TYR A 27 11.22 7.10 -4.15
CA TYR A 27 11.96 6.47 -5.22
C TYR A 27 12.59 5.18 -4.66
N LEU A 28 11.96 4.03 -4.93
CA LEU A 28 12.43 2.76 -4.42
C LEU A 28 13.71 2.35 -5.15
N ASN A 29 14.73 1.99 -4.37
CA ASN A 29 15.97 1.50 -4.92
C ASN A 29 15.81 0.02 -5.27
N ILE A 30 15.89 -0.31 -6.57
CA ILE A 30 15.80 -1.69 -7.06
C ILE A 30 16.73 -2.68 -6.35
N HIS A 31 17.92 -2.26 -5.93
CA HIS A 31 18.91 -3.13 -5.30
C HIS A 31 18.68 -3.33 -3.80
N GLU A 32 18.02 -2.38 -3.15
CA GLU A 32 17.83 -2.38 -1.70
C GLU A 32 16.41 -2.77 -1.31
N ASP A 33 15.42 -2.34 -2.09
CA ASP A 33 14.01 -2.40 -1.72
C ASP A 33 13.22 -3.52 -2.39
N LYS A 34 13.78 -4.15 -3.43
CA LYS A 34 13.15 -5.33 -4.03
C LYS A 34 13.00 -6.46 -3.02
N GLY A 35 11.77 -6.92 -2.81
CA GLY A 35 11.43 -8.00 -1.89
C GLY A 35 11.31 -7.56 -0.42
N ARG A 36 11.42 -6.25 -0.13
CA ARG A 36 11.15 -5.73 1.23
C ARG A 36 9.66 -5.55 1.44
N SER A 37 9.27 -5.60 2.71
CA SER A 37 7.92 -5.25 3.14
C SER A 37 7.97 -4.14 4.17
N PHE A 38 6.98 -3.26 4.16
CA PHE A 38 6.80 -2.22 5.17
C PHE A 38 5.31 -2.02 5.49
N GLU A 39 5.06 -1.61 6.73
CA GLU A 39 3.72 -1.37 7.23
C GLU A 39 3.21 0.00 6.77
N CYS A 40 1.95 0.03 6.34
CA CYS A 40 1.19 1.20 5.93
C CYS A 40 -0.08 1.32 6.78
N GLU A 41 -0.60 2.54 6.85
CA GLU A 41 -1.88 2.83 7.46
C GLU A 41 -2.72 3.67 6.51
N PHE A 42 -3.97 3.26 6.29
CA PHE A 42 -5.00 4.06 5.64
C PHE A 42 -6.03 4.48 6.69
N THR A 43 -6.37 5.76 6.76
CA THR A 43 -7.43 6.27 7.63
C THR A 43 -8.42 7.08 6.82
N THR A 44 -9.69 7.01 7.21
CA THR A 44 -10.77 7.77 6.56
C THR A 44 -10.78 9.20 7.06
N TYR A 45 -10.95 10.15 6.13
CA TYR A 45 -10.92 11.59 6.43
C TYR A 45 -12.28 12.25 6.33
N THR A 46 -13.26 11.58 5.72
CA THR A 46 -14.61 12.13 5.54
C THR A 46 -15.33 12.22 6.87
N GLU A 47 -15.77 13.43 7.23
CA GLU A 47 -16.66 13.63 8.37
C GLU A 47 -18.08 13.17 8.00
N TYR A 48 -18.51 12.04 8.57
CA TYR A 48 -19.87 11.53 8.45
C TYR A 48 -20.74 11.99 9.63
N GLU A 49 -22.05 12.11 9.40
CA GLU A 49 -23.02 12.53 10.44
C GLU A 49 -23.06 11.62 11.68
N ASP A 50 -22.62 10.37 11.54
CA ASP A 50 -22.55 9.36 12.60
C ASP A 50 -21.18 9.24 13.27
N ASP A 51 -20.29 10.23 13.08
CA ASP A 51 -18.91 10.24 13.58
C ASP A 51 -18.15 8.95 13.21
N TRP A 52 -18.45 8.42 12.02
CA TRP A 52 -17.86 7.19 11.54
C TRP A 52 -16.38 7.40 11.18
N TYR A 53 -15.54 6.51 11.68
CA TYR A 53 -14.10 6.49 11.45
C TYR A 53 -13.64 5.06 11.16
N CYS A 54 -12.76 4.89 10.18
CA CYS A 54 -12.13 3.63 9.86
C CYS A 54 -10.62 3.78 9.67
N SER A 55 -9.86 2.82 10.19
CA SER A 55 -8.43 2.67 9.91
C SER A 55 -8.11 1.25 9.44
N VAL A 56 -7.15 1.14 8.52
CA VAL A 56 -6.66 -0.12 7.98
C VAL A 56 -5.14 -0.13 8.08
N THR A 57 -4.59 -1.11 8.78
CA THR A 57 -3.15 -1.38 8.83
C THR A 57 -2.84 -2.54 7.90
N TYR A 58 -1.86 -2.38 7.01
CA TYR A 58 -1.52 -3.38 6.00
C TYR A 58 -0.04 -3.32 5.66
N ASP A 59 0.55 -4.43 5.24
CA ASP A 59 1.90 -4.48 4.72
C ASP A 59 1.89 -4.42 3.19
N VAL A 60 2.80 -3.62 2.63
CA VAL A 60 3.11 -3.63 1.19
C VAL A 60 4.41 -4.40 1.02
N THR A 61 4.37 -5.47 0.24
CA THR A 61 5.56 -6.22 -0.20
C THR A 61 5.95 -5.78 -1.59
N LEU A 62 7.17 -5.28 -1.72
CA LEU A 62 7.67 -4.70 -2.95
C LEU A 62 8.19 -5.76 -3.90
N ASP A 63 7.70 -5.80 -5.13
CA ASP A 63 8.25 -6.65 -6.19
C ASP A 63 8.56 -5.84 -7.45
N TYR A 64 9.70 -6.14 -8.05
CA TYR A 64 10.17 -5.54 -9.29
C TYR A 64 10.37 -6.61 -10.35
N LYS A 65 9.56 -6.56 -11.41
CA LYS A 65 9.58 -7.51 -12.53
C LYS A 65 10.44 -7.07 -13.72
N GLY A 66 10.93 -5.83 -13.73
CA GLY A 66 11.68 -5.24 -14.84
C GLY A 66 11.02 -3.97 -15.38
N ARG A 67 11.79 -3.15 -16.11
CA ARG A 67 11.36 -1.84 -16.59
C ARG A 67 10.19 -1.89 -17.56
N ASP A 68 10.04 -2.99 -18.30
CA ASP A 68 8.97 -3.18 -19.29
C ASP A 68 7.66 -3.70 -18.66
N TYR A 69 7.58 -3.79 -17.33
CA TYR A 69 6.43 -4.30 -16.59
C TYR A 69 5.85 -3.22 -15.66
N GLU A 70 4.54 -3.26 -15.48
CA GLU A 70 3.86 -2.51 -14.42
C GLU A 70 4.36 -2.97 -13.03
N SER A 71 4.28 -2.07 -12.04
CA SER A 71 4.55 -2.40 -10.64
C SER A 71 3.74 -3.61 -10.20
N ASN A 72 4.34 -4.47 -9.37
CA ASN A 72 3.76 -5.75 -8.96
C ASN A 72 3.78 -5.94 -7.44
N HIS A 73 3.56 -4.87 -6.68
CA HIS A 73 3.49 -4.96 -5.24
C HIS A 73 2.32 -5.84 -4.79
N GLU A 74 2.47 -6.43 -3.61
CA GLU A 74 1.44 -7.25 -2.97
C GLU A 74 1.07 -6.65 -1.62
N VAL A 75 -0.23 -6.59 -1.32
CA VAL A 75 -0.73 -6.11 -0.04
C VAL A 75 -1.23 -7.25 0.83
N THR A 76 -0.89 -7.20 2.11
CA THR A 76 -1.47 -8.06 3.16
C THR A 76 -2.14 -7.18 4.22
N ILE A 77 -3.45 -7.35 4.41
CA ILE A 77 -4.19 -6.61 5.43
C ILE A 77 -3.94 -7.24 6.80
N ASN A 78 -3.47 -6.44 7.75
CA ASN A 78 -3.16 -6.87 9.11
C ASN A 78 -4.32 -6.60 10.06
N LYS A 79 -4.94 -5.42 9.95
CA LYS A 79 -5.97 -4.97 10.89
C LYS A 79 -6.94 -3.99 10.23
N VAL A 80 -8.21 -4.09 10.59
CA VAL A 80 -9.23 -3.09 10.26
C VAL A 80 -9.96 -2.68 11.53
N GLU A 81 -10.07 -1.38 11.78
CA GLU A 81 -10.82 -0.82 12.90
C GLU A 81 -11.91 0.12 12.43
N VAL A 82 -13.08 0.03 13.05
CA VAL A 82 -14.16 1.00 12.89
C VAL A 82 -14.49 1.57 14.26
N ASN A 83 -14.47 2.91 14.38
CA ASN A 83 -14.67 3.63 15.63
C ASN A 83 -13.83 3.05 16.79
N PHE A 84 -12.54 2.82 16.52
CA PHE A 84 -11.55 2.26 17.47
C PHE A 84 -11.85 0.83 17.94
N GLN A 85 -12.65 0.08 17.18
CA GLN A 85 -12.93 -1.32 17.44
C GLN A 85 -12.48 -2.16 16.25
N GLU A 86 -11.66 -3.17 16.51
CA GLU A 86 -11.26 -4.15 15.50
C GLU A 86 -12.48 -4.90 14.95
N VAL A 87 -12.53 -5.00 13.62
CA VAL A 87 -13.57 -5.69 12.87
C VAL A 87 -12.97 -6.74 11.94
N GLN A 88 -13.75 -7.78 11.67
CA GLN A 88 -13.40 -8.78 10.66
C GLN A 88 -13.95 -8.41 9.29
N LEU A 89 -13.19 -8.73 8.26
CA LEU A 89 -13.67 -8.76 6.88
C LEU A 89 -14.20 -10.17 6.57
N THR A 90 -15.19 -10.26 5.68
CA THR A 90 -15.43 -11.53 4.98
C THR A 90 -14.33 -11.75 3.93
N THR A 91 -14.18 -12.99 3.45
CA THR A 91 -13.22 -13.30 2.38
C THR A 91 -13.41 -12.43 1.13
N GLU A 92 -14.67 -12.12 0.77
CA GLU A 92 -14.97 -11.26 -0.37
C GLU A 92 -14.58 -9.80 -0.12
N GLN A 93 -14.82 -9.30 1.09
CA GLN A 93 -14.44 -7.95 1.49
C GLN A 93 -12.93 -7.79 1.59
N GLU A 94 -12.24 -8.78 2.16
CA GLU A 94 -10.78 -8.80 2.23
C GLU A 94 -10.16 -8.83 0.84
N ALA A 95 -10.64 -9.70 -0.06
CA ALA A 95 -10.17 -9.74 -1.44
C ALA A 95 -10.38 -8.40 -2.17
N ALA A 96 -11.54 -7.76 -1.99
CA ALA A 96 -11.83 -6.48 -2.61
C ALA A 96 -10.97 -5.34 -2.05
N LEU A 97 -10.76 -5.29 -0.73
CA LEU A 97 -9.93 -4.27 -0.10
C LEU A 97 -8.45 -4.47 -0.41
N THR A 98 -7.94 -5.71 -0.36
CA THR A 98 -6.58 -6.04 -0.77
C THR A 98 -6.33 -5.63 -2.20
N LYS A 99 -7.28 -5.92 -3.11
CA LYS A 99 -7.17 -5.47 -4.50
C LYS A 99 -7.07 -3.94 -4.61
N ALA A 100 -7.95 -3.21 -3.94
CA ALA A 100 -7.95 -1.75 -3.98
C ALA A 100 -6.64 -1.16 -3.43
N LEU A 101 -6.14 -1.69 -2.32
CA LEU A 101 -4.87 -1.26 -1.72
C LEU A 101 -3.66 -1.66 -2.57
N THR A 102 -3.68 -2.81 -3.25
CA THR A 102 -2.63 -3.22 -4.19
C THR A 102 -2.62 -2.33 -5.43
N GLU A 103 -3.78 -2.02 -6.01
CA GLU A 103 -3.89 -1.07 -7.13
C GLU A 103 -3.27 0.28 -6.75
N ARG A 104 -3.63 0.78 -5.56
CA ARG A 104 -3.06 1.99 -4.99
C ARG A 104 -1.54 1.90 -4.79
N ALA A 105 -1.04 0.83 -4.17
CA ALA A 105 0.39 0.64 -3.96
C ALA A 105 1.18 0.62 -5.28
N ASN A 106 0.63 0.03 -6.35
CA ASN A 106 1.27 0.01 -7.67
C ASN A 106 1.31 1.37 -8.37
N GLU A 107 0.38 2.28 -8.04
CA GLU A 107 0.42 3.66 -8.53
C GLU A 107 1.37 4.54 -7.69
N GLU A 108 1.49 4.25 -6.38
CA GLU A 108 2.30 5.04 -5.45
C GLU A 108 3.79 4.70 -5.49
N TYR A 109 4.11 3.41 -5.55
CA TYR A 109 5.47 2.92 -5.43
C TYR A 109 6.00 2.56 -6.82
N GLU A 110 6.89 3.40 -7.33
CA GLU A 110 7.60 3.13 -8.59
C GLU A 110 9.07 2.85 -8.28
N PHE A 111 9.58 1.76 -8.84
CA PHE A 111 11.02 1.51 -8.85
C PHE A 111 11.68 2.38 -9.91
N TYR A 112 12.70 3.12 -9.49
CA TYR A 112 13.55 3.85 -10.41
C TYR A 112 14.86 3.11 -10.62
N ASP A 113 15.21 2.95 -11.89
CA ASP A 113 16.49 2.39 -12.26
C ASP A 113 17.59 3.43 -12.01
N THR A 114 18.46 3.13 -11.05
CA THR A 114 19.64 3.97 -10.76
C THR A 114 20.87 3.55 -11.56
N GLU A 115 20.76 2.60 -12.52
CA GLU A 115 21.83 2.28 -13.46
C GLU A 115 22.24 3.55 -14.23
N GLY A 116 23.42 4.09 -13.87
CA GLY A 116 23.99 5.33 -14.40
C GLY A 116 24.04 6.52 -13.43
N LEU A 117 23.35 6.46 -12.28
CA LEU A 117 23.42 7.48 -11.21
C LEU A 117 24.55 7.21 -10.21
N TYR A 118 24.95 5.94 -10.06
CA TYR A 118 26.20 5.56 -9.41
C TYR A 118 27.23 5.25 -10.49
N PRO A 119 28.14 6.18 -10.86
CA PRO A 119 29.29 5.83 -11.67
C PRO A 119 30.10 4.81 -10.87
N ASP A 120 30.13 3.57 -11.35
CA ASP A 120 30.90 2.43 -10.87
C ASP A 120 31.75 2.74 -9.62
N TYR A 121 31.19 2.49 -8.42
CA TYR A 121 32.00 2.27 -7.22
C TYR A 121 32.78 0.94 -7.30
N ALA A 122 33.07 0.45 -8.51
CA ALA A 122 34.19 -0.42 -8.78
C ALA A 122 35.49 0.39 -8.65
N THR A 123 35.79 0.73 -7.40
CA THR A 123 37.13 1.13 -6.94
C THR A 123 38.18 0.25 -7.58
N SER A 124 39.03 0.89 -8.38
CA SER A 124 40.49 0.79 -8.31
C SER A 124 41.02 -0.48 -7.62
N TYR A 125 41.41 -1.48 -8.40
CA TYR A 125 42.49 -2.37 -8.00
C TYR A 125 43.58 -2.38 -9.06
N THR A 126 44.63 -1.63 -8.70
CA THR A 126 46.07 -1.82 -8.96
C THR A 126 46.60 -1.74 -10.40
N TRP A 127 47.28 -0.60 -10.66
CA TRP A 127 48.60 -0.42 -11.29
C TRP A 127 49.18 -1.57 -12.12
#